data_AF-A0AAX4HPA0-F1
#
_entry.id   AF-A0AAX4HPA0-F1
#
_cell.length_a   1.000
_cell.length_b   1.000
_cell.length_c   1.000
_cell.angle_alpha   90.00
_cell.angle_beta   90.00
_cell.angle_gamma   90.00
#
_symmetry.space_group_name_H-M   'P 1'
#
loop_
_entity.id
_entity.type
_entity.pdbx_description
1 polymer ?
#
loop_
_entity_poly.entity_id
_entity_poly.type
_entity_poly.pdbx_seq_one_letter_code
_entity_poly.pdbx_strand_id
1 'polypeptide(L)'
;MLEKNVVNIFENSFSPMKELTLELGLSSSIVSLGQTTFYHFMKTVMIDENVFSNYLRVIRSCSVKFHYQFIELSSVIATQLAFDLDVTNRRKNVEQIVFAAMFCDITLRKSEWIHIRSPEQLKGLSGLIIKEINMHALKASELAFNSKFAPEDAWRIIRHHHADLNGLGFGKSVDENFCAMTKCLMTAQEIAYTILMNPGVSARALVADTVQKLSETELKDHAESFEGHCRSYYGKVASC
;
A
#
# COMPACT_ATOMS: atom_id res chain seq x y z
N MET A 1 -24.55 -6.85 4.42
CA MET A 1 -24.86 -6.60 2.99
C MET A 1 -24.10 -5.39 2.41
N LEU A 2 -23.61 -4.45 3.24
CA LEU A 2 -22.78 -3.31 2.83
C LEU A 2 -21.33 -3.67 2.42
N GLU A 3 -20.77 -4.78 2.91
CA GLU A 3 -19.31 -4.99 2.92
C GLU A 3 -18.70 -5.56 1.63
N LYS A 4 -19.38 -6.48 0.92
CA LYS A 4 -18.91 -6.97 -0.39
C LYS A 4 -18.92 -5.88 -1.46
N ASN A 5 -19.77 -4.86 -1.30
CA ASN A 5 -19.85 -3.76 -2.26
C ASN A 5 -18.63 -2.84 -2.16
N VAL A 6 -17.99 -2.70 -0.99
CA VAL A 6 -16.87 -1.75 -0.81
C VAL A 6 -15.65 -2.16 -1.63
N VAL A 7 -15.22 -3.42 -1.54
CA VAL A 7 -14.04 -3.90 -2.31
C VAL A 7 -14.32 -3.90 -3.81
N ASN A 8 -15.54 -4.24 -4.22
CA ASN A 8 -15.96 -4.15 -5.63
C ASN A 8 -16.01 -2.69 -6.14
N ILE A 9 -16.38 -1.72 -5.29
CA ILE A 9 -16.36 -0.29 -5.64
C ILE A 9 -14.92 0.17 -5.90
N PHE A 10 -13.96 -0.30 -5.11
CA PHE A 10 -12.55 0.04 -5.32
C PHE A 10 -12.04 -0.46 -6.67
N GLU A 11 -12.23 -1.74 -7.01
CA GLU A 11 -11.84 -2.30 -8.31
C GLU A 11 -12.47 -1.53 -9.48
N ASN A 12 -13.78 -1.28 -9.41
CA ASN A 12 -14.53 -0.57 -10.45
C ASN A 12 -14.08 0.88 -10.65
N SER A 13 -13.47 1.49 -9.63
CA SER A 13 -12.96 2.87 -9.69
C SER A 13 -11.48 2.92 -10.06
N PHE A 14 -10.67 1.97 -9.58
CA PHE A 14 -9.23 1.96 -9.78
C PHE A 14 -8.83 1.48 -11.18
N SER A 15 -9.51 0.47 -11.75
CA SER A 15 -9.16 -0.03 -13.09
C SER A 15 -9.21 1.07 -14.15
N PRO A 16 -10.31 1.84 -14.28
CA PRO A 16 -10.36 2.92 -15.26
C PRO A 16 -9.39 4.06 -14.93
N MET A 17 -9.17 4.33 -13.64
CA MET A 17 -8.20 5.34 -13.20
C MET A 17 -6.77 4.99 -13.65
N LYS A 18 -6.38 3.71 -13.55
CA LYS A 18 -5.08 3.23 -14.02
C LYS A 18 -4.94 3.38 -15.53
N GLU A 19 -5.93 2.93 -16.29
CA GLU A 19 -5.93 3.05 -17.76
C GLU A 19 -5.77 4.51 -18.20
N LEU A 20 -6.59 5.41 -17.65
CA LEU A 20 -6.51 6.84 -17.94
C LEU A 20 -5.18 7.46 -17.51
N THR A 21 -4.60 7.03 -16.39
CA THR A 21 -3.29 7.52 -15.93
C THR A 21 -2.18 7.13 -16.91
N LEU A 22 -2.23 5.91 -17.44
CA LEU A 22 -1.23 5.41 -18.40
C LEU A 22 -1.37 6.07 -19.77
N GLU A 23 -2.58 6.43 -20.17
CA GLU A 23 -2.85 7.08 -21.47
C GLU A 23 -2.63 8.59 -21.44
N LEU A 24 -3.08 9.26 -20.38
CA LEU A 24 -3.19 10.72 -20.33
C LEU A 24 -2.29 11.37 -19.27
N GLY A 25 -1.61 10.57 -18.44
CA GLY A 25 -0.91 11.06 -17.25
C GLY A 25 -1.87 11.42 -16.11
N LEU A 26 -1.34 12.07 -15.07
CA LEU A 26 -2.12 12.46 -13.88
C LEU A 26 -2.85 13.80 -14.09
N SER A 27 -4.14 13.73 -14.39
CA SER A 27 -5.04 14.90 -14.42
C SER A 27 -5.66 15.20 -13.04
N SER A 28 -6.22 16.40 -12.86
CA SER A 28 -6.97 16.75 -11.65
C SER A 28 -8.11 15.79 -11.36
N SER A 29 -8.81 15.34 -12.41
CA SER A 29 -9.94 14.42 -12.28
C SER A 29 -9.50 13.04 -11.80
N ILE A 30 -8.35 12.55 -12.29
CA ILE A 30 -7.78 11.27 -11.85
C ILE A 30 -7.36 11.35 -10.39
N VAL A 31 -6.65 12.41 -10.01
CA VAL A 31 -6.23 12.60 -8.61
C VAL A 31 -7.44 12.76 -7.69
N SER A 32 -8.43 13.55 -8.11
CA SER A 32 -9.66 13.76 -7.33
C SER A 32 -10.48 12.48 -7.18
N LEU A 33 -10.56 11.65 -8.23
CA LEU A 33 -11.22 10.34 -8.17
C LEU A 33 -10.50 9.41 -7.19
N GLY A 34 -9.17 9.36 -7.24
CA GLY A 34 -8.37 8.58 -6.30
C GLY A 34 -8.58 9.03 -4.85
N GLN A 35 -8.48 10.34 -4.59
CA GLN A 35 -8.71 10.93 -3.27
C GLN A 35 -10.13 10.68 -2.76
N THR A 36 -11.15 10.82 -3.60
CA THR A 36 -12.55 10.62 -3.18
C THR A 36 -12.84 9.17 -2.83
N THR A 37 -12.38 8.24 -3.68
CA THR A 37 -12.48 6.79 -3.45
C THR A 37 -11.87 6.45 -2.10
N PHE A 38 -10.69 7.01 -1.83
CA PHE A 38 -10.00 6.75 -0.59
C PHE A 38 -10.63 7.42 0.64
N TYR A 39 -11.06 8.69 0.56
CA TYR A 39 -11.72 9.37 1.68
C TYR A 39 -12.99 8.64 2.11
N HIS A 40 -13.75 8.11 1.14
CA HIS A 40 -14.91 7.28 1.43
C HIS A 40 -14.50 6.00 2.17
N PHE A 41 -13.42 5.37 1.70
CA PHE A 41 -12.90 4.14 2.29
C PHE A 41 -12.40 4.35 3.73
N MET A 42 -11.62 5.40 3.98
CA MET A 42 -11.13 5.76 5.32
C MET A 42 -12.23 6.00 6.32
N LYS A 43 -13.22 6.80 5.92
CA LYS A 43 -14.42 7.03 6.73
C LYS A 43 -15.23 5.76 6.93
N THR A 44 -14.99 4.69 6.20
CA THR A 44 -15.72 3.44 6.40
C THR A 44 -14.93 2.50 7.29
N VAL A 45 -13.62 2.36 7.06
CA VAL A 45 -12.81 1.28 7.66
C VAL A 45 -12.05 1.67 8.92
N MET A 46 -11.78 2.97 9.14
CA MET A 46 -11.09 3.45 10.33
C MET A 46 -12.02 4.00 11.43
N ILE A 47 -13.33 3.82 11.32
CA ILE A 47 -14.30 4.31 12.32
C ILE A 47 -14.37 3.41 13.56
N ASP A 48 -14.30 2.10 13.42
CA ASP A 48 -14.54 1.15 14.53
C ASP A 48 -13.74 -0.16 14.39
N GLU A 49 -13.37 -0.70 15.54
CA GLU A 49 -12.64 -1.94 15.75
C GLU A 49 -13.22 -3.15 14.99
N ASN A 50 -14.53 -3.33 15.08
CA ASN A 50 -15.24 -4.46 14.47
C ASN A 50 -15.34 -4.30 12.97
N VAL A 51 -15.36 -3.05 12.48
CA VAL A 51 -15.45 -2.75 11.05
C VAL A 51 -14.15 -3.13 10.35
N PHE A 52 -12.99 -2.84 10.93
CA PHE A 52 -11.71 -3.28 10.34
C PHE A 52 -11.56 -4.80 10.36
N SER A 53 -11.95 -5.47 11.45
CA SER A 53 -11.92 -6.95 11.53
C SER A 53 -12.81 -7.59 10.46
N ASN A 54 -14.04 -7.09 10.30
CA ASN A 54 -14.95 -7.54 9.27
C ASN A 54 -14.41 -7.23 7.86
N TYR A 55 -13.81 -6.05 7.67
CA TYR A 55 -13.16 -5.67 6.42
C TYR A 55 -12.04 -6.64 6.06
N LEU A 56 -11.14 -6.99 6.98
CA LEU A 56 -10.10 -8.00 6.76
C LEU A 56 -10.69 -9.35 6.33
N ARG A 57 -11.78 -9.79 6.96
CA ARG A 57 -12.46 -11.02 6.57
C ARG A 57 -13.05 -10.93 5.15
N VAL A 58 -13.64 -9.79 4.81
CA VAL A 58 -14.26 -9.58 3.49
C VAL A 58 -13.21 -9.49 2.40
N ILE A 59 -12.16 -8.68 2.58
CA ILE A 59 -11.13 -8.50 1.55
C ILE A 59 -10.40 -9.81 1.25
N ARG A 60 -10.17 -10.67 2.27
CA ARG A 60 -9.53 -11.98 2.09
C ARG A 60 -10.41 -13.04 1.44
N SER A 61 -11.73 -12.84 1.41
CA SER A 61 -12.70 -13.81 0.87
C SER A 61 -13.41 -13.33 -0.39
N CYS A 62 -13.13 -12.12 -0.85
CA CYS A 62 -13.72 -11.58 -2.07
C CYS A 62 -13.04 -12.12 -3.33
N SER A 63 -13.78 -12.12 -4.45
CA SER A 63 -13.31 -12.58 -5.76
C SER A 63 -12.53 -11.52 -6.54
N VAL A 64 -12.24 -10.38 -5.90
CA VAL A 64 -11.49 -9.28 -6.51
C VAL A 64 -10.05 -9.72 -6.72
N LYS A 65 -9.41 -9.22 -7.79
CA LYS A 65 -8.02 -9.57 -8.10
C LYS A 65 -7.07 -9.10 -7.00
N PHE A 66 -6.02 -9.89 -6.76
CA PHE A 66 -5.02 -9.66 -5.71
C PHE A 66 -4.48 -8.24 -5.70
N HIS A 67 -4.16 -7.66 -6.86
CA HIS A 67 -3.54 -6.35 -6.92
C HIS A 67 -4.46 -5.24 -6.40
N TYR A 68 -5.77 -5.32 -6.62
CA TYR A 68 -6.72 -4.35 -6.05
C TYR A 68 -6.83 -4.53 -4.53
N GLN A 69 -6.93 -5.78 -4.06
CA GLN A 69 -6.96 -6.09 -2.62
C GLN A 69 -5.69 -5.57 -1.93
N PHE A 70 -4.53 -5.74 -2.57
CA PHE A 70 -3.25 -5.32 -2.07
C PHE A 70 -3.12 -3.79 -1.98
N ILE A 71 -3.48 -3.07 -3.04
CA ILE A 71 -3.45 -1.60 -3.05
C ILE A 71 -4.40 -1.06 -1.98
N GLU A 72 -5.62 -1.61 -1.89
CA GLU A 72 -6.62 -1.18 -0.92
C GLU A 72 -6.10 -1.42 0.51
N LEU A 73 -5.76 -2.67 0.85
CA LEU A 73 -5.29 -3.04 2.19
C LEU A 73 -4.01 -2.30 2.62
N SER A 74 -3.02 -2.19 1.73
CA SER A 74 -1.79 -1.46 2.03
C SER A 74 -2.08 0.03 2.25
N SER A 75 -3.00 0.64 1.49
CA SER A 75 -3.42 2.02 1.71
C SER A 75 -4.05 2.22 3.09
N VAL A 76 -4.88 1.28 3.55
CA VAL A 76 -5.49 1.36 4.91
C VAL A 76 -4.42 1.31 5.99
N ILE A 77 -3.56 0.30 5.93
CA ILE A 77 -2.51 0.07 6.93
C ILE A 77 -1.54 1.24 6.95
N ALA A 78 -1.11 1.72 5.78
CA ALA A 78 -0.18 2.84 5.65
C ALA A 78 -0.78 4.13 6.22
N THR A 79 -2.09 4.32 6.05
CA THR A 79 -2.77 5.50 6.59
C THR A 79 -2.89 5.46 8.10
N GLN A 80 -3.17 4.28 8.66
CA GLN A 80 -3.16 4.09 10.11
C GLN A 80 -1.78 4.38 10.71
N LEU A 81 -0.71 3.88 10.08
CA LEU A 81 0.67 4.17 10.48
C LEU A 81 1.01 5.66 10.36
N ALA A 82 0.61 6.32 9.27
CA ALA A 82 0.87 7.73 9.05
C ALA A 82 0.14 8.65 10.05
N PHE A 83 -0.98 8.19 10.60
CA PHE A 83 -1.78 8.94 11.58
C PHE A 83 -1.05 9.12 12.92
N ASP A 84 -0.12 8.22 13.23
CA ASP A 84 0.66 8.20 14.47
C ASP A 84 1.95 9.04 14.37
N LEU A 85 2.47 9.25 13.16
CA LEU A 85 3.78 9.89 12.96
C LEU A 85 3.81 11.35 13.42
N ASP A 86 2.79 12.13 13.05
CA ASP A 86 2.72 13.56 13.38
C ASP A 86 1.27 14.01 13.49
N VAL A 87 0.84 14.28 14.72
CA VAL A 87 -0.52 14.72 15.05
C VAL A 87 -0.88 16.08 14.45
N THR A 88 0.12 16.92 14.17
CA THR A 88 -0.08 18.29 13.67
C THR A 88 -0.32 18.32 12.16
N ASN A 89 0.27 17.38 11.41
CA ASN A 89 0.19 17.31 9.95
C ASN A 89 -0.62 16.11 9.43
N ARG A 90 -1.43 15.46 10.29
CA ARG A 90 -2.21 14.25 9.95
C ARG A 90 -2.88 14.30 8.59
N ARG A 91 -3.61 15.38 8.29
CA ARG A 91 -4.32 15.49 7.01
C ARG A 91 -3.36 15.42 5.82
N LYS A 92 -2.26 16.17 5.87
CA LYS A 92 -1.24 16.19 4.81
C LYS A 92 -0.58 14.81 4.66
N ASN A 93 -0.20 14.19 5.79
CA ASN A 93 0.42 12.87 5.79
C ASN A 93 -0.52 11.81 5.19
N VAL A 94 -1.80 11.84 5.58
CA VAL A 94 -2.83 10.97 5.01
C VAL A 94 -2.96 11.20 3.50
N GLU A 95 -3.09 12.45 3.04
CA GLU A 95 -3.18 12.74 1.60
C GLU A 95 -1.95 12.21 0.82
N GLN A 96 -0.74 12.36 1.38
CA GLN A 96 0.51 11.88 0.77
C GLN A 96 0.62 10.36 0.72
N ILE A 97 0.40 9.66 1.84
CA ILE A 97 0.63 8.20 1.93
C ILE A 97 -0.35 7.44 1.07
N VAL A 98 -1.58 7.95 0.99
CA VAL A 98 -2.67 7.36 0.23
C VAL A 98 -2.39 7.46 -1.24
N PHE A 99 -2.05 8.68 -1.67
CA PHE A 99 -1.67 8.90 -3.04
C PHE A 99 -0.50 7.98 -3.39
N ALA A 100 0.52 7.90 -2.53
CA ALA A 100 1.65 7.02 -2.77
C ALA A 100 1.24 5.54 -2.87
N ALA A 101 0.43 5.03 -1.95
CA ALA A 101 -0.03 3.64 -1.95
C ALA A 101 -0.87 3.29 -3.18
N MET A 102 -1.69 4.22 -3.66
CA MET A 102 -2.50 4.02 -4.86
C MET A 102 -1.67 4.06 -6.15
N PHE A 103 -0.66 4.92 -6.21
CA PHE A 103 0.07 5.21 -7.45
C PHE A 103 1.45 4.56 -7.55
N CYS A 104 1.99 3.94 -6.49
CA CYS A 104 3.35 3.39 -6.50
C CYS A 104 3.56 2.30 -7.56
N ASP A 105 2.54 1.48 -7.79
CA ASP A 105 2.54 0.37 -8.73
C ASP A 105 1.76 0.68 -10.03
N ILE A 106 1.34 1.93 -10.25
CA ILE A 106 0.43 2.28 -11.35
C ILE A 106 1.02 1.99 -12.73
N THR A 107 2.34 2.04 -12.85
CA THR A 107 3.07 1.86 -14.12
C THR A 107 3.37 0.39 -14.44
N LEU A 108 3.06 -0.55 -13.54
CA LEU A 108 3.15 -1.98 -13.81
C LEU A 108 2.13 -2.38 -14.88
N ARG A 109 2.62 -2.92 -16.00
CA ARG A 109 1.77 -3.29 -17.13
C ARG A 109 0.86 -4.49 -16.83
N LYS A 110 1.35 -5.45 -16.07
CA LYS A 110 0.62 -6.66 -15.66
C LYS A 110 0.37 -6.61 -14.16
N SER A 111 -0.87 -6.85 -13.73
CA SER A 111 -1.25 -6.92 -12.32
C SER A 111 -0.45 -7.95 -11.54
N GLU A 112 -0.09 -9.06 -12.19
CA GLU A 112 0.58 -10.19 -11.57
C GLU A 112 2.04 -9.87 -11.20
N TRP A 113 2.62 -8.81 -11.78
CA TRP A 113 4.00 -8.42 -11.46
C TRP A 113 4.14 -7.81 -10.07
N ILE A 114 3.04 -7.45 -9.41
CA ILE A 114 3.03 -6.98 -8.02
C ILE A 114 3.53 -8.04 -7.02
N HIS A 115 3.55 -9.32 -7.43
CA HIS A 115 4.10 -10.42 -6.64
C HIS A 115 5.63 -10.48 -6.68
N ILE A 116 6.28 -9.73 -7.57
CA ILE A 116 7.74 -9.65 -7.70
C ILE A 116 8.20 -8.52 -6.78
N ARG A 117 8.70 -8.90 -5.61
CA ARG A 117 9.10 -8.04 -4.50
C ARG A 117 10.57 -8.21 -4.11
N SER A 118 11.33 -9.05 -4.81
CA SER A 118 12.77 -9.24 -4.58
C SER A 118 13.55 -9.54 -5.87
N PRO A 119 14.88 -9.30 -5.88
CA PRO A 119 15.75 -9.64 -7.02
C PRO A 119 15.71 -11.11 -7.41
N GLU A 120 15.53 -12.02 -6.44
CA GLU A 120 15.50 -13.47 -6.67
C GLU A 120 14.31 -13.87 -7.55
N GLN A 121 13.18 -13.18 -7.39
CA GLN A 121 11.95 -13.44 -8.14
C GLN A 121 12.03 -12.95 -9.60
N LEU A 122 13.05 -12.17 -9.96
CA LEU A 122 13.32 -11.76 -11.34
C LEU A 122 14.06 -12.85 -12.16
N LYS A 123 14.64 -13.85 -11.50
CA LYS A 123 15.43 -14.90 -12.16
C LYS A 123 14.57 -15.68 -13.14
N GLY A 124 15.03 -15.80 -14.38
CA GLY A 124 14.33 -16.52 -15.45
C GLY A 124 13.32 -15.69 -16.25
N LEU A 125 13.10 -14.42 -15.89
CA LEU A 125 12.29 -13.50 -16.72
C LEU A 125 13.13 -12.93 -17.88
N SER A 126 12.45 -12.48 -18.93
CA SER A 126 13.11 -11.81 -20.05
C SER A 126 13.68 -10.45 -19.63
N GLY A 127 14.77 -10.00 -20.27
CA GLY A 127 15.40 -8.71 -19.96
C GLY A 127 14.47 -7.51 -20.11
N LEU A 128 13.50 -7.57 -21.03
CA LEU A 128 12.47 -6.53 -21.18
C LEU A 128 11.54 -6.46 -19.96
N ILE A 129 11.07 -7.61 -19.47
CA ILE A 129 10.21 -7.69 -18.28
C ILE A 129 10.97 -7.20 -17.04
N ILE A 130 12.22 -7.65 -16.88
CA ILE A 130 13.08 -7.21 -15.77
C ILE A 130 13.26 -5.69 -15.78
N LYS A 131 13.51 -5.10 -16.95
CA LYS A 131 13.63 -3.65 -17.09
C LYS A 131 12.34 -2.93 -16.74
N GLU A 132 11.19 -3.43 -17.20
CA GLU A 132 9.89 -2.82 -16.88
C GLU A 132 9.59 -2.84 -15.39
N ILE A 133 9.79 -3.98 -14.73
CA ILE A 133 9.62 -4.11 -13.28
C ILE A 133 10.61 -3.22 -12.55
N ASN A 134 11.89 -3.25 -12.86
CA ASN A 134 12.86 -2.43 -12.13
C ASN A 134 12.61 -0.92 -12.29
N MET A 135 11.97 -0.47 -13.36
CA MET A 135 11.71 0.95 -13.59
C MET A 135 10.36 1.46 -13.07
N HIS A 136 9.47 0.60 -12.56
CA HIS A 136 8.09 1.02 -12.29
C HIS A 136 8.00 2.12 -11.22
N ALA A 137 8.75 1.99 -10.13
CA ALA A 137 8.77 2.95 -9.04
C ALA A 137 9.28 4.32 -9.51
N LEU A 138 10.38 4.34 -10.28
CA LEU A 138 10.90 5.55 -10.91
C LEU A 138 9.85 6.20 -11.81
N LYS A 139 9.27 5.46 -12.76
CA LYS A 139 8.28 6.00 -13.70
C LYS A 139 7.04 6.52 -12.98
N ALA A 140 6.55 5.80 -11.97
CA ALA A 140 5.42 6.24 -11.16
C ALA A 140 5.75 7.52 -10.38
N SER A 141 6.97 7.63 -9.85
CA SER A 141 7.43 8.83 -9.15
C SER A 141 7.55 10.03 -10.09
N GLU A 142 7.98 9.83 -11.34
CA GLU A 142 8.07 10.88 -12.35
C GLU A 142 6.68 11.40 -12.75
N LEU A 143 5.69 10.50 -12.87
CA LEU A 143 4.29 10.91 -13.08
C LEU A 143 3.81 11.82 -11.95
N ALA A 144 4.06 11.42 -10.70
CA ALA A 144 3.68 12.19 -9.52
C ALA A 144 4.41 13.55 -9.45
N PHE A 145 5.73 13.55 -9.63
CA PHE A 145 6.57 14.76 -9.56
C PHE A 145 6.17 15.81 -10.60
N ASN A 146 5.85 15.38 -11.82
CA ASN A 146 5.45 16.28 -12.90
C ASN A 146 3.98 16.73 -12.81
N SER A 147 3.20 16.18 -11.88
CA SER A 147 1.80 16.54 -11.70
C SER A 147 1.64 17.64 -10.67
N LYS A 148 1.07 18.78 -11.09
CA LYS A 148 0.67 19.86 -10.18
C LYS A 148 -0.47 19.47 -9.20
N PHE A 149 -1.06 18.30 -9.40
CA PHE A 149 -2.18 17.79 -8.61
C PHE A 149 -1.75 16.76 -7.58
N ALA A 150 -0.56 16.17 -7.73
CA ALA A 150 -0.04 15.24 -6.74
C ALA A 150 0.26 15.97 -5.42
N PRO A 151 -0.01 15.35 -4.25
CA PRO A 151 0.43 15.90 -2.98
C PRO A 151 1.94 16.11 -2.98
N GLU A 152 2.39 17.19 -2.33
CA GLU A 152 3.80 17.50 -2.14
C GLU A 152 4.54 16.27 -1.59
N ASP A 153 5.77 16.02 -2.04
CA ASP A 153 6.63 14.90 -1.61
C ASP A 153 6.09 13.47 -1.79
N ALA A 154 4.86 13.26 -2.26
CA ALA A 154 4.33 11.90 -2.49
C ALA A 154 5.17 11.12 -3.51
N TRP A 155 5.79 11.82 -4.46
CA TRP A 155 6.73 11.25 -5.41
C TRP A 155 7.94 10.58 -4.74
N ARG A 156 8.44 11.09 -3.59
CA ARG A 156 9.57 10.49 -2.85
C ARG A 156 9.16 9.17 -2.22
N ILE A 157 7.95 9.13 -1.67
CA ILE A 157 7.37 7.92 -1.08
C ILE A 157 7.25 6.83 -2.15
N ILE A 158 6.67 7.19 -3.31
CA ILE A 158 6.55 6.30 -4.46
C ILE A 158 7.92 5.82 -4.94
N ARG A 159 8.89 6.71 -5.08
CA ARG A 159 10.21 6.36 -5.60
C ARG A 159 10.91 5.31 -4.73
N HIS A 160 10.84 5.45 -3.42
CA HIS A 160 11.63 4.68 -2.48
C HIS A 160 10.92 3.45 -1.89
N HIS A 161 9.69 3.14 -2.32
CA HIS A 161 8.88 2.08 -1.70
C HIS A 161 9.47 0.65 -1.83
N HIS A 162 10.49 0.46 -2.66
CA HIS A 162 11.29 -0.78 -2.74
C HIS A 162 12.70 -0.64 -2.16
N ALA A 163 12.92 0.30 -1.24
CA ALA A 163 14.19 0.55 -0.58
C ALA A 163 15.34 1.00 -1.51
N ASP A 164 15.04 1.48 -2.73
CA ASP A 164 16.04 2.03 -3.65
C ASP A 164 15.91 3.55 -3.77
N LEU A 165 17.00 4.29 -3.55
CA LEU A 165 17.03 5.75 -3.60
C LEU A 165 16.72 6.32 -5.00
N ASN A 166 16.98 5.55 -6.05
CA ASN A 166 16.72 5.97 -7.42
C ASN A 166 15.37 5.48 -7.95
N GLY A 167 14.68 4.59 -7.22
CA GLY A 167 13.48 3.90 -7.68
C GLY A 167 13.76 2.87 -8.76
N LEU A 168 14.96 2.29 -8.77
CA LEU A 168 15.43 1.31 -9.74
C LEU A 168 15.62 -0.07 -9.10
N GLY A 169 14.61 -0.92 -9.24
CA GLY A 169 14.62 -2.28 -8.73
C GLY A 169 14.35 -2.35 -7.23
N PHE A 170 15.07 -3.24 -6.55
CA PHE A 170 14.89 -3.54 -5.13
C PHE A 170 16.18 -3.25 -4.37
N GLY A 171 16.08 -2.40 -3.35
CA GLY A 171 17.19 -2.08 -2.47
C GLY A 171 17.61 -3.28 -1.62
N LYS A 172 18.89 -3.32 -1.26
CA LYS A 172 19.45 -4.40 -0.41
C LYS A 172 19.07 -4.24 1.06
N SER A 173 18.85 -3.01 1.50
CA SER A 173 18.55 -2.65 2.88
C SER A 173 17.70 -1.38 2.88
N VAL A 174 16.93 -1.19 3.94
CA VAL A 174 16.17 0.04 4.16
C VAL A 174 17.15 1.09 4.69
N ASP A 175 17.29 2.21 3.97
CA ASP A 175 18.15 3.32 4.37
C ASP A 175 17.54 4.08 5.56
N GLU A 176 18.38 4.42 6.54
CA GLU A 176 17.96 5.20 7.72
C GLU A 176 17.38 6.57 7.32
N ASN A 177 17.86 7.14 6.21
CA ASN A 177 17.50 8.45 5.69
C ASN A 177 16.19 8.46 4.89
N PHE A 178 15.54 7.31 4.67
CA PHE A 178 14.19 7.31 4.12
C PHE A 178 13.23 8.02 5.08
N CYS A 179 12.34 8.86 4.53
CA CYS A 179 11.38 9.56 5.36
C CYS A 179 10.42 8.56 6.03
N ALA A 180 9.89 8.92 7.20
CA ALA A 180 9.00 8.05 7.96
C ALA A 180 7.79 7.58 7.12
N MET A 181 7.26 8.44 6.25
CA MET A 181 6.17 8.10 5.33
C MET A 181 6.53 6.98 4.34
N THR A 182 7.76 6.96 3.81
CA THR A 182 8.26 5.84 3.00
C THR A 182 8.30 4.56 3.82
N LYS A 183 8.84 4.63 5.05
CA LYS A 183 8.91 3.47 5.95
C LYS A 183 7.51 2.95 6.29
N CYS A 184 6.52 3.82 6.51
CA CYS A 184 5.11 3.43 6.66
C CYS A 184 4.58 2.64 5.46
N LEU A 185 4.80 3.13 4.23
CA LEU A 185 4.31 2.44 3.04
C LEU A 185 4.95 1.06 2.88
N MET A 186 6.27 0.96 3.08
CA MET A 186 7.00 -0.30 2.99
C MET A 186 6.48 -1.33 3.99
N THR A 187 6.32 -0.91 5.26
CA THR A 187 5.75 -1.75 6.32
C THR A 187 4.32 -2.18 5.98
N ALA A 188 3.49 -1.24 5.53
CA ALA A 188 2.10 -1.52 5.19
C ALA A 188 1.95 -2.51 4.03
N GLN A 189 2.78 -2.37 2.99
CA GLN A 189 2.81 -3.30 1.88
C GLN A 189 3.26 -4.70 2.33
N GLU A 190 4.26 -4.80 3.20
CA GLU A 190 4.71 -6.10 3.68
C GLU A 190 3.65 -6.83 4.51
N ILE A 191 2.99 -6.11 5.42
CA ILE A 191 1.89 -6.66 6.21
C ILE A 191 0.71 -7.05 5.33
N ALA A 192 0.29 -6.16 4.42
CA ALA A 192 -0.81 -6.43 3.49
C ALA A 192 -0.54 -7.66 2.62
N TYR A 193 0.68 -7.77 2.08
CA TYR A 193 1.09 -8.92 1.28
C TYR A 193 1.00 -10.21 2.10
N THR A 194 1.55 -10.23 3.31
CA THR A 194 1.53 -11.41 4.18
C THR A 194 0.11 -11.83 4.54
N ILE A 195 -0.79 -10.88 4.85
CA ILE A 195 -2.20 -11.14 5.17
C ILE A 195 -2.95 -11.77 3.99
N LEU A 196 -2.75 -11.22 2.79
CA LEU A 196 -3.48 -11.65 1.59
C LEU A 196 -2.95 -12.96 1.03
N MET A 197 -1.65 -13.22 1.14
CA MET A 197 -1.05 -14.48 0.68
C MET A 197 -1.35 -15.67 1.58
N ASN A 198 -1.83 -15.43 2.81
CA ASN A 198 -2.10 -16.48 3.80
C ASN A 198 -3.54 -16.40 4.34
N PRO A 199 -4.58 -16.58 3.50
CA PRO A 199 -5.99 -16.39 3.89
C PRO A 199 -6.48 -17.37 4.98
N GLY A 200 -5.77 -18.48 5.22
CA GLY A 200 -6.12 -19.49 6.23
C GLY A 200 -5.50 -19.27 7.62
N VAL A 201 -4.65 -18.26 7.80
CA VAL A 201 -3.97 -17.97 9.07
C VAL A 201 -4.58 -16.72 9.71
N SER A 202 -4.69 -16.65 11.04
CA SER A 202 -5.24 -15.44 11.67
C SER A 202 -4.40 -14.21 11.31
N ALA A 203 -5.04 -13.09 10.98
CA ALA A 203 -4.34 -11.85 10.60
C ALA A 203 -3.39 -11.37 11.71
N ARG A 204 -3.77 -11.57 12.98
CA ARG A 204 -2.93 -11.24 14.14
C ARG A 204 -1.61 -12.01 14.16
N ALA A 205 -1.64 -13.31 13.90
CA ALA A 205 -0.42 -14.12 13.84
C ALA A 205 0.49 -13.65 12.69
N LEU A 206 -0.10 -13.38 11.52
CA LEU A 206 0.64 -12.89 10.35
C LEU A 206 1.30 -11.52 10.60
N VAL A 207 0.63 -10.62 11.32
CA VAL A 207 1.22 -9.34 11.74
C VAL A 207 2.41 -9.58 12.67
N ALA A 208 2.26 -10.43 13.69
CA ALA A 208 3.35 -10.77 14.62
C ALA A 208 4.56 -11.40 13.90
N ASP A 209 4.32 -12.33 12.97
CA ASP A 209 5.36 -12.93 12.14
C ASP A 209 6.07 -11.88 11.28
N THR A 210 5.31 -10.90 10.77
CA THR A 210 5.86 -9.79 9.96
C THR A 210 6.71 -8.85 10.82
N VAL A 211 6.28 -8.53 12.05
CA VAL A 211 7.09 -7.77 13.02
C VAL A 211 8.42 -8.48 13.29
N GLN A 212 8.37 -9.80 13.54
CA GLN A 212 9.59 -10.58 13.75
C GLN A 212 10.50 -10.60 12.53
N LYS A 213 9.94 -10.69 11.32
CA LYS A 213 10.70 -10.61 10.05
C LYS A 213 11.40 -9.24 9.90
N LEU A 214 10.77 -8.17 10.37
CA LEU A 214 11.25 -6.80 10.23
C LEU A 214 12.10 -6.33 11.43
N SER A 215 12.36 -7.19 12.42
CA SER A 215 13.01 -6.81 13.69
C SER A 215 14.41 -6.24 13.53
N GLU A 216 15.14 -6.68 12.50
CA GLU A 216 16.52 -6.25 12.21
C GLU A 216 16.57 -5.18 11.11
N THR A 217 15.46 -4.46 10.89
CA THR A 217 15.35 -3.44 9.84
C THR A 217 14.86 -2.12 10.42
N GLU A 218 15.08 -1.04 9.67
CA GLU A 218 14.53 0.31 9.93
C GLU A 218 12.99 0.37 9.95
N LEU A 219 12.30 -0.73 9.62
CA LEU A 219 10.84 -0.84 9.60
C LEU A 219 10.26 -1.35 10.92
N LYS A 220 11.10 -1.83 11.85
CA LYS A 220 10.69 -2.46 13.11
C LYS A 220 9.67 -1.62 13.88
N ASP A 221 10.02 -0.38 14.20
CA ASP A 221 9.18 0.47 15.06
C ASP A 221 7.80 0.73 14.44
N HIS A 222 7.74 0.84 13.11
CA HIS A 222 6.48 0.98 12.38
C HIS A 222 5.65 -0.31 12.45
N ALA A 223 6.30 -1.47 12.30
CA ALA A 223 5.61 -2.76 12.40
C ALA A 223 5.08 -3.01 13.82
N GLU A 224 5.87 -2.70 14.85
CA GLU A 224 5.48 -2.80 16.27
C GLU A 224 4.36 -1.84 16.63
N SER A 225 4.36 -0.61 16.09
CA SER A 225 3.25 0.35 16.20
C SER A 225 1.96 -0.25 15.65
N PHE A 226 1.98 -0.79 14.43
CA PHE A 226 0.78 -1.43 13.84
C PHE A 226 0.34 -2.66 14.63
N GLU A 227 1.26 -3.47 15.12
CA GLU A 227 0.91 -4.61 15.99
C GLU A 227 0.29 -4.15 17.31
N GLY A 228 0.81 -3.06 17.90
CA GLY A 228 0.24 -2.40 19.07
C GLY A 228 -1.21 -1.99 18.83
N HIS A 229 -1.48 -1.34 17.70
CA HIS A 229 -2.84 -1.09 17.23
C HIS A 229 -3.66 -2.36 17.15
N CYS A 230 -3.16 -3.38 16.45
CA CYS A 230 -3.85 -4.67 16.35
C CYS A 230 -4.17 -5.28 17.72
N ARG A 231 -3.31 -5.13 18.73
CA ARG A 231 -3.59 -5.63 20.08
C ARG A 231 -4.66 -4.81 20.80
N SER A 232 -4.57 -3.48 20.70
CA SER A 232 -5.57 -2.57 21.29
C SER A 232 -6.94 -2.66 20.63
N TYR A 233 -6.98 -3.00 19.34
CA TYR A 233 -8.16 -3.08 18.48
C TYR A 233 -8.56 -4.50 18.07
N TYR A 234 -7.91 -5.59 18.51
CA TYR A 234 -8.41 -6.95 18.24
C TYR A 234 -8.38 -7.80 19.50
N GLY A 235 -8.17 -7.18 20.67
CA GLY A 235 -8.10 -7.84 21.96
C GLY A 235 -9.37 -8.61 22.36
N LYS A 236 -10.49 -8.41 21.65
CA LYS A 236 -11.76 -9.11 21.90
C LYS A 236 -12.20 -10.10 20.81
N VAL A 237 -11.53 -10.15 19.66
CA VAL A 237 -11.89 -11.08 18.58
C VAL A 237 -10.81 -12.14 18.44
N ALA A 238 -10.75 -13.01 19.44
CA ALA A 238 -10.13 -14.32 19.29
C ALA A 238 -11.08 -15.19 18.45
N SER A 239 -10.54 -15.87 17.43
CA SER A 239 -11.21 -16.77 16.47
C SER A 239 -11.84 -16.13 15.22
N CYS A 240 -10.99 -15.87 14.22
CA CYS A 240 -11.33 -15.97 12.79
C CYS A 240 -10.13 -16.57 12.06
#